data_AF-A0A2D4L3B4-F1
#
_entry.id   AF-A0A2D4L3B4-F1
#
_cell.length_a   1.000
_cell.length_b   1.000
_cell.length_c   1.000
_cell.angle_alpha   90.00
_cell.angle_beta   90.00
_cell.angle_gamma   90.00
#
_symmetry.space_group_name_H-M   'P 1'
#
loop_
_entity.id
_entity.type
_entity.pdbx_description
1 polymer ?
#
loop_
_entity_poly.entity_id
_entity_poly.type
_entity_poly.pdbx_seq_one_letter_code
_entity_poly.pdbx_strand_id
1 'polypeptide(L)'
;MSGTRFIAFKVPLKKSFEWRLAPDERFSPLDLITQVKEQKEELGLIIDLTYTTHYYEPMELPDTLQYCKILTMGHKVPNHAIVSKFKSTVKKFLRENQHNGESDWMCKHFDLVT
;
A
#
# COMPACT_ATOMS: atom_id res chain seq x y z
N MET A 1 -3.49 -13.78 1.18
CA MET A 1 -3.79 -14.36 2.52
C MET A 1 -5.23 -14.83 2.52
N SER A 2 -5.50 -16.14 2.49
CA SER A 2 -6.87 -16.65 2.44
C SER A 2 -7.67 -16.17 3.65
N GLY A 3 -8.82 -15.53 3.42
CA GLY A 3 -9.70 -15.02 4.48
C GLY A 3 -9.44 -13.59 4.94
N THR A 4 -8.57 -12.83 4.28
CA THR A 4 -8.38 -11.39 4.57
C THR A 4 -8.42 -10.57 3.30
N ARG A 5 -8.97 -9.34 3.35
CA ARG A 5 -8.88 -8.36 2.26
C ARG A 5 -7.55 -7.62 2.24
N PHE A 6 -6.43 -8.33 2.43
CA PHE A 6 -5.09 -7.74 2.44
C PHE A 6 -4.19 -8.29 1.35
N ILE A 7 -3.54 -7.37 0.64
CA ILE A 7 -2.41 -7.66 -0.24
C ILE A 7 -1.20 -6.90 0.29
N ALA A 8 -0.04 -7.55 0.28
CA ALA A 8 1.22 -6.92 0.66
C ALA A 8 2.10 -6.79 -0.58
N PHE A 9 2.68 -5.60 -0.78
CA PHE A 9 3.58 -5.32 -1.88
C PHE A 9 4.84 -4.61 -1.40
N LYS A 10 5.87 -4.69 -2.23
CA LYS A 10 7.03 -3.80 -2.13
C LYS A 10 6.63 -2.37 -2.39
N VAL A 11 7.44 -1.42 -1.92
CA VAL A 11 7.19 0.00 -2.13
C VAL A 11 7.38 0.35 -3.60
N PRO A 12 6.37 0.92 -4.29
CA PRO A 12 6.57 1.44 -5.63
C PRO A 12 7.47 2.68 -5.59
N LEU A 13 8.31 2.82 -6.61
CA LEU A 13 9.29 3.89 -6.74
C LEU A 13 8.91 4.79 -7.92
N LYS A 14 8.93 6.10 -7.70
CA LYS A 14 8.73 7.09 -8.75
C LYS A 14 9.89 7.08 -9.75
N LYS A 15 9.62 7.62 -10.93
CA LYS A 15 10.54 7.61 -12.08
C LYS A 15 11.95 8.12 -11.78
N SER A 16 12.11 9.03 -10.81
CA SER A 16 13.42 9.56 -10.42
C SER A 16 14.38 8.51 -9.82
N PHE A 17 13.89 7.32 -9.44
CA PHE A 17 14.73 6.22 -8.98
C PHE A 17 15.19 5.29 -10.12
N GLU A 18 14.53 5.33 -11.28
CA GLU A 18 14.76 4.35 -12.37
C GLU A 18 16.20 4.32 -12.91
N TRP A 19 16.91 5.46 -12.87
CA TRP A 19 18.29 5.52 -13.34
C TRP A 19 19.27 4.72 -12.47
N ARG A 20 18.86 4.35 -11.25
CA ARG A 20 19.65 3.51 -10.32
C ARG A 20 19.25 2.04 -10.36
N LEU A 21 18.24 1.67 -11.14
CA LEU A 21 17.63 0.34 -11.13
C LEU A 21 17.74 -0.32 -12.51
N ALA A 22 18.06 -1.61 -12.53
CA ALA A 22 17.93 -2.39 -13.75
C ALA A 22 16.46 -2.44 -14.18
N PRO A 23 16.14 -2.56 -15.50
CA PRO A 23 14.77 -2.54 -15.98
C PRO A 23 13.83 -3.54 -15.29
N ASP A 24 14.33 -4.72 -14.95
CA ASP A 24 13.62 -5.80 -14.27
C ASP A 24 13.44 -5.59 -12.75
N GLU A 25 14.20 -4.67 -12.15
CA GLU A 25 14.06 -4.30 -10.74
C GLU A 25 13.03 -3.18 -10.52
N ARG A 26 12.69 -2.44 -11.59
CA ARG A 26 11.76 -1.32 -11.54
C ARG A 26 10.38 -1.78 -11.12
N PHE A 27 9.74 -0.96 -10.31
CA PHE A 27 8.38 -1.17 -9.86
C PHE A 27 7.78 0.18 -9.51
N SER A 28 6.96 0.69 -10.40
CA SER A 28 6.28 1.97 -10.31
C SER A 28 4.91 1.83 -9.65
N PRO A 29 4.26 2.95 -9.26
CA PRO A 29 2.87 2.92 -8.84
C PRO A 29 1.93 2.31 -9.90
N LEU A 30 2.22 2.52 -11.19
CA LEU A 30 1.45 1.94 -12.28
C LEU A 30 1.59 0.41 -12.32
N ASP A 31 2.79 -0.12 -12.09
CA ASP A 31 3.03 -1.56 -12.05
C ASP A 31 2.24 -2.21 -10.90
N LEU A 32 2.20 -1.57 -9.73
CA LEU A 32 1.37 -2.02 -8.60
C LEU A 32 -0.10 -2.14 -9.01
N ILE A 33 -0.69 -1.10 -9.59
CA ILE A 33 -2.10 -1.11 -10.02
C ILE A 33 -2.34 -2.19 -11.08
N THR A 34 -1.40 -2.35 -12.01
CA THR A 34 -1.51 -3.32 -13.10
C THR A 34 -1.49 -4.76 -12.58
N GLN A 35 -0.55 -5.08 -11.68
CA GLN A 35 -0.43 -6.40 -11.07
C GLN A 35 -1.66 -6.79 -10.25
N VAL A 36 -2.29 -5.83 -9.57
CA VAL A 36 -3.53 -6.08 -8.82
C VAL A 36 -4.69 -6.39 -9.76
N LYS A 37 -4.82 -5.61 -10.84
CA LYS A 37 -5.85 -5.86 -11.87
C LYS A 37 -5.67 -7.20 -12.56
N GLU A 38 -4.44 -7.61 -12.84
CA GLU A 38 -4.12 -8.92 -13.43
C GLU A 38 -4.54 -10.09 -12.52
N GLN A 39 -4.52 -9.88 -11.20
CA GLN A 39 -5.04 -10.84 -10.21
C GLN A 39 -6.57 -10.83 -10.11
N LYS A 40 -7.26 -10.00 -10.92
CA LYS A 40 -8.71 -9.74 -10.86
C LYS A 40 -9.15 -9.17 -9.51
N GLU A 41 -8.26 -8.41 -8.88
CA GLU A 41 -8.48 -7.71 -7.63
C GLU A 41 -8.53 -6.19 -7.90
N GLU A 42 -9.14 -5.42 -7.00
CA GLU A 42 -9.14 -3.96 -7.04
C GLU A 42 -8.61 -3.39 -5.72
N LEU A 43 -7.79 -2.33 -5.79
CA LEU A 43 -7.32 -1.62 -4.60
C LEU A 43 -8.29 -0.51 -4.23
N GLY A 44 -8.82 -0.57 -3.01
CA GLY A 44 -9.61 0.53 -2.44
C GLY A 44 -8.83 1.41 -1.47
N LEU A 45 -7.75 0.90 -0.85
CA LEU A 45 -6.93 1.65 0.09
C LEU A 45 -5.47 1.18 0.09
N ILE A 46 -4.57 2.16 0.03
CA ILE A 46 -3.15 2.00 0.37
C ILE A 46 -2.91 2.51 1.80
N ILE A 47 -2.35 1.65 2.65
CA ILE A 47 -1.72 2.06 3.90
C ILE A 47 -0.20 2.04 3.71
N ASP A 48 0.40 3.21 3.65
CA ASP A 48 1.86 3.40 3.50
C ASP A 48 2.50 3.51 4.88
N LEU A 49 3.30 2.50 5.23
CA LEU A 49 3.98 2.39 6.52
C LEU A 49 5.42 2.91 6.51
N THR A 50 5.95 3.32 5.36
CA THR A 50 7.35 3.73 5.24
C THR A 50 7.62 4.98 6.07
N TYR A 51 8.83 5.12 6.61
CA TYR A 51 9.20 6.30 7.42
C TYR A 51 9.61 7.53 6.58
N THR A 52 9.24 7.57 5.30
CA THR A 52 9.69 8.56 4.32
C THR A 52 8.61 8.85 3.29
N THR A 53 8.57 10.05 2.71
CA THR A 53 7.66 10.40 1.59
C THR A 53 8.40 10.48 0.25
N HIS A 54 9.65 9.99 0.20
CA HIS A 54 10.50 10.18 -0.96
C HIS A 54 10.26 9.17 -2.09
N TYR A 55 9.63 8.03 -1.82
CA TYR A 55 9.52 6.93 -2.78
C TYR A 55 8.54 7.19 -3.91
N TYR A 56 7.34 7.68 -3.61
CA TYR A 56 6.32 8.06 -4.58
C TYR A 56 5.39 9.10 -3.97
N GLU A 57 4.68 9.84 -4.81
CA GLU A 57 3.70 10.82 -4.40
C GLU A 57 2.29 10.24 -4.52
N PRO A 58 1.37 10.52 -3.56
CA PRO A 58 -0.01 10.04 -3.66
C PRO A 58 -0.73 10.49 -4.94
N MET A 59 -0.30 11.61 -5.53
CA MET A 59 -0.82 12.13 -6.81
C MET A 59 -0.50 11.23 -8.01
N GLU A 60 0.45 10.30 -7.87
CA GLU A 60 0.79 9.31 -8.90
C GLU A 60 -0.16 8.09 -8.86
N LEU A 61 -1.08 8.02 -7.88
CA LEU A 61 -2.09 6.97 -7.74
C LEU A 61 -3.42 7.40 -8.37
N PRO A 62 -4.31 6.45 -8.75
CA PRO A 62 -5.66 6.78 -9.21
C PRO A 62 -6.46 7.55 -8.15
N ASP A 63 -7.26 8.53 -8.55
CA ASP A 63 -8.10 9.33 -7.64
C ASP A 63 -9.14 8.50 -6.85
N THR A 64 -9.51 7.33 -7.37
CA THR A 64 -10.42 6.39 -6.71
C THR A 64 -9.75 5.65 -5.55
N LEU A 65 -8.42 5.63 -5.49
CA LEU A 65 -7.65 4.89 -4.50
C LEU A 65 -7.40 5.75 -3.25
N GLN A 66 -7.94 5.32 -2.11
CA GLN A 66 -7.65 5.99 -0.85
C GLN A 66 -6.18 5.77 -0.47
N TYR A 67 -5.55 6.79 0.14
CA TYR A 67 -4.17 6.73 0.62
C TYR A 67 -4.09 7.17 2.09
N CYS A 68 -3.40 6.37 2.92
CA CYS A 68 -3.16 6.67 4.32
C CYS A 68 -1.69 6.44 4.69
N LYS A 69 -0.99 7.52 5.05
CA LYS A 69 0.37 7.46 5.61
C LYS A 69 0.34 7.18 7.11
N ILE A 70 1.08 6.18 7.56
CA ILE A 70 1.35 5.92 8.99
C ILE A 70 2.86 5.71 9.13
N LEU A 71 3.59 6.79 9.45
CA LEU A 71 5.04 6.75 9.62
C LEU A 71 5.45 5.69 10.65
N THR A 72 6.09 4.62 10.17
CA THR A 72 6.52 3.51 11.00
C THR A 72 8.03 3.37 10.87
N MET A 73 8.76 3.56 11.97
CA MET A 73 10.20 3.35 11.97
C MET A 73 10.51 1.88 11.73
N GLY A 74 11.34 1.59 10.73
CA GLY A 74 11.89 0.26 10.52
C GLY A 74 12.70 -0.23 11.73
N HIS A 75 12.87 -1.54 11.84
CA HIS A 75 13.72 -2.21 12.85
C HIS A 75 13.30 -1.95 14.31
N LYS A 76 12.12 -1.36 14.53
CA LYS A 76 11.52 -1.15 15.85
C LYS A 76 10.10 -1.66 15.86
N VAL A 77 9.70 -2.27 16.97
CA VAL A 77 8.30 -2.65 17.18
C VAL A 77 7.45 -1.37 17.21
N PRO A 78 6.40 -1.25 16.37
CA PRO A 78 5.53 -0.08 16.38
C PRO A 78 4.87 0.11 17.75
N ASN A 79 4.79 1.36 18.21
CA ASN A 79 4.13 1.66 19.49
C ASN A 79 2.59 1.50 19.38
N HIS A 80 1.93 1.54 20.54
CA HIS A 80 0.47 1.37 20.62
C HIS A 80 -0.30 2.39 19.77
N ALA A 81 0.20 3.63 19.63
CA ALA A 81 -0.44 4.65 18.82
C ALA A 81 -0.43 4.30 17.32
N ILE A 82 0.70 3.82 16.80
CA ILE A 82 0.82 3.35 15.40
C ILE A 82 -0.10 2.17 15.16
N VAL A 83 -0.09 1.16 16.05
CA VAL A 83 -0.96 -0.02 15.94
C VAL A 83 -2.44 0.37 16.00
N SER A 84 -2.81 1.29 16.90
CA SER A 84 -4.18 1.78 17.03
C SER A 84 -4.62 2.52 15.77
N LYS A 85 -3.76 3.39 15.22
CA LYS A 85 -4.03 4.11 13.98
C LYS A 85 -4.26 3.14 12.83
N PHE A 86 -3.36 2.17 12.64
CA PHE A 86 -3.50 1.12 11.64
C PHE A 86 -4.86 0.41 11.79
N LYS A 87 -5.16 -0.14 12.98
CA LYS A 87 -6.42 -0.84 13.25
C LYS A 87 -7.65 0.04 12.95
N SER A 88 -7.61 1.32 13.32
CA SER A 88 -8.71 2.26 13.09
C SER A 88 -8.94 2.53 11.60
N THR A 89 -7.86 2.73 10.82
CA THR A 89 -7.90 2.92 9.37
C THR A 89 -8.50 1.69 8.69
N VAL A 90 -8.01 0.50 9.06
CA VAL A 90 -8.54 -0.77 8.56
C VAL A 90 -10.05 -0.89 8.86
N LYS A 91 -10.45 -0.74 10.13
CA LYS A 91 -11.86 -0.86 10.53
C LYS A 91 -12.76 0.15 9.84
N LYS A 92 -12.26 1.36 9.57
CA LYS A 92 -13.01 2.40 8.85
C LYS A 92 -13.26 1.96 7.41
N PHE A 93 -12.19 1.62 6.68
CA PHE A 93 -12.30 1.17 5.30
C PHE A 93 -13.22 -0.04 5.15
N LEU A 94 -13.06 -1.05 6.02
CA LEU A 94 -13.89 -2.25 5.96
C LEU A 94 -15.37 -1.97 6.20
N ARG A 95 -15.70 -0.97 7.04
CA ARG A 95 -17.07 -0.55 7.35
C ARG A 95 -17.70 0.23 6.19
N GLU A 96 -16.94 1.10 5.55
CA GLU A 96 -17.41 1.89 4.41
C GLU A 96 -17.63 1.01 3.17
N ASN A 97 -16.87 -0.09 3.04
CA ASN A 97 -16.93 -1.02 1.93
C ASN A 97 -17.45 -2.41 2.35
N GLN A 98 -18.51 -2.45 3.18
CA GLN A 98 -19.15 -3.72 3.60
C GLN A 98 -19.93 -4.41 2.48
N HIS A 99 -20.40 -3.64 1.50
CA HIS A 99 -21.32 -4.11 0.46
C HIS A 99 -20.65 -4.42 -0.88
N ASN A 100 -19.36 -4.09 -1.04
CA ASN A 100 -18.64 -4.19 -2.31
C ASN A 100 -18.15 -5.62 -2.64
N GLY A 101 -18.65 -6.64 -1.94
CA GLY A 101 -18.20 -8.03 -2.11
C GLY A 101 -16.72 -8.23 -1.75
N GLU A 102 -16.19 -9.41 -2.06
CA GLU A 102 -14.77 -9.76 -1.87
C GLU A 102 -13.82 -9.01 -2.83
N SER A 103 -14.31 -8.02 -3.58
CA SER A 103 -13.61 -7.36 -4.68
C SER A 103 -12.74 -6.17 -4.26
N ASP A 104 -12.94 -5.60 -3.06
CA ASP A 104 -12.18 -4.44 -2.57
C ASP A 104 -11.05 -4.87 -1.62
N TRP A 105 -9.84 -4.95 -2.16
CA TRP A 105 -8.65 -5.33 -1.43
C TRP A 105 -7.93 -4.12 -0.84
N MET A 106 -7.34 -4.30 0.34
CA MET A 106 -6.51 -3.31 1.01
C MET A 106 -5.04 -3.66 0.81
N CYS A 107 -4.24 -2.68 0.39
CA CYS A 107 -2.80 -2.82 0.33
C CYS A 107 -2.16 -2.44 1.66
N LYS A 108 -1.34 -3.34 2.21
CA LYS A 108 -0.32 -3.00 3.21
C LYS A 108 1.01 -2.81 2.49
N HIS A 109 1.62 -1.65 2.66
CA HIS A 109 3.03 -1.50 2.35
C HIS A 109 3.84 -2.08 3.50
N PHE A 110 4.70 -3.04 3.20
CA PHE A 110 5.85 -3.32 4.03
C PHE A 110 7.06 -2.69 3.34
N ASP A 111 7.87 -1.94 4.08
CA ASP A 111 9.23 -1.65 3.64
C ASP A 111 9.89 -2.99 3.32
N LEU A 112 10.26 -3.21 2.05
CA LEU A 112 11.20 -4.27 1.69
C LEU A 112 12.59 -3.86 2.18
N VAL A 113 12.77 -3.85 3.50
CA VAL A 113 14.06 -4.02 4.15
C VAL A 113 13.84 -4.95 5.34
N THR A 114 13.53 -6.20 5.04
CA THR A 114 13.87 -7.36 5.87
C THR A 114 14.53 -8.40 4.99
#